data_AF-A0A938VS03-F1
#
_entry.id   AF-A0A938VS03-F1
#
_cell.length_a   1.000
_cell.length_b   1.000
_cell.length_c   1.000
_cell.angle_alpha   90.00
_cell.angle_beta   90.00
_cell.angle_gamma   90.00
#
_symmetry.space_group_name_H-M   'P 1'
#
loop_
_entity.id
_entity.type
_entity.pdbx_description
1 polymer ?
#
loop_
_entity_poly.entity_id
_entity_poly.type
_entity_poly.pdbx_seq_one_letter_code
_entity_poly.pdbx_strand_id
1 'polypeptide(L)'
;MAVVRAAINQEGNICGQHHHRAKLSDSLVQKLRDLHEKYGLGWRRLSAQFELTPVTVKKILAYERRNCTVVAYKQICRYERSTAPSAPAPSPTSSPSSEKRSTGEPAPSADQPGS
;
A
#
# COMPACT_ATOMS: atom_id res chain seq x y z
N MET A 1 -0.79 20.55 -11.03
CA MET A 1 -0.49 19.52 -12.05
C MET A 1 0.95 19.09 -11.87
N ALA A 2 1.21 17.83 -11.51
CA ALA A 2 2.57 17.33 -11.33
C ALA A 2 3.06 16.71 -12.64
N VAL A 3 4.18 17.18 -13.18
CA VAL A 3 4.78 16.62 -14.40
C VAL A 3 5.87 15.63 -14.00
N VAL A 4 5.69 14.36 -14.34
CA VAL A 4 6.66 13.28 -14.09
C VAL A 4 7.35 12.90 -15.39
N ARG A 5 8.68 12.88 -15.41
CA ARG A 5 9.45 12.32 -16.54
C ARG A 5 9.51 10.79 -16.38
N ALA A 6 9.09 10.06 -17.40
CA ALA A 6 9.11 8.60 -17.44
C ALA A 6 9.98 8.13 -18.61
N ALA A 7 10.91 7.21 -18.34
CA ALA A 7 11.72 6.56 -19.36
C ALA A 7 10.87 5.60 -20.22
N ILE A 8 11.08 5.60 -21.54
CA ILE A 8 10.41 4.70 -22.49
C ILE A 8 11.41 3.88 -23.32
N ASN A 9 11.03 2.67 -23.72
CA ASN A 9 11.78 1.83 -24.66
C ASN A 9 11.45 2.16 -26.13
N GLN A 10 12.04 1.39 -27.06
CA GLN A 10 11.81 1.51 -28.51
C GLN A 10 10.35 1.33 -28.91
N GLU A 11 9.58 0.54 -28.15
CA GLU A 11 8.17 0.27 -28.39
C GLU A 11 7.25 1.33 -27.74
N GLY A 12 7.82 2.33 -27.06
CA GLY A 12 7.07 3.38 -26.36
C GLY A 12 6.51 2.96 -24.98
N ASN A 13 6.89 1.77 -24.48
CA ASN A 13 6.51 1.28 -23.17
C ASN A 13 7.36 1.91 -22.05
N ILE A 14 6.74 2.20 -20.91
CA ILE A 14 7.45 2.77 -19.75
C ILE A 14 8.39 1.74 -19.13
N CYS A 15 9.65 2.12 -18.92
CA CYS A 15 10.70 1.21 -18.48
C CYS A 15 11.37 1.61 -17.16
N GLY A 16 12.01 0.62 -16.55
CA GLY A 16 12.82 0.78 -15.34
C GLY A 16 11.99 1.14 -14.09
N GLN A 17 12.53 2.06 -13.29
CA GLN A 17 11.90 2.54 -12.06
C GLN A 17 10.63 3.39 -12.28
N HIS A 18 10.43 3.91 -13.49
CA HIS A 18 9.28 4.75 -13.82
C HIS A 18 8.02 3.94 -14.12
N HIS A 19 8.14 2.61 -14.24
CA HIS A 19 6.99 1.74 -14.41
C HIS A 19 6.10 1.78 -13.16
N HIS A 20 4.78 1.92 -13.32
CA HIS A 20 3.82 2.11 -12.22
C HIS A 20 3.84 0.99 -11.14
N ARG A 21 4.32 -0.21 -11.48
CA ARG A 21 4.50 -1.36 -10.56
C ARG A 21 5.94 -1.58 -10.10
N ALA A 22 6.85 -0.67 -10.43
CA ALA A 22 8.25 -0.79 -10.06
C ALA A 22 8.42 -0.57 -8.55
N LYS A 23 8.71 -1.65 -7.81
CA LYS A 23 9.08 -1.57 -6.38
C LYS A 23 10.57 -1.33 -6.15
N LEU A 24 11.39 -1.59 -7.18
CA LEU A 24 12.84 -1.45 -7.13
C LEU A 24 13.29 -0.25 -7.96
N SER A 25 14.18 0.55 -7.37
CA SER A 25 14.88 1.65 -8.05
C SER A 25 15.94 1.11 -9.01
N ASP A 26 16.26 1.91 -10.01
CA ASP A 26 17.24 1.52 -11.03
C ASP A 26 18.65 1.40 -10.44
N SER A 27 19.00 2.35 -9.56
CA SER A 27 20.28 2.36 -8.85
C SER A 27 20.50 1.12 -7.98
N LEU A 28 19.44 0.57 -7.39
CA LEU A 28 19.53 -0.66 -6.60
C LEU A 28 19.80 -1.87 -7.51
N VAL A 29 19.11 -1.96 -8.65
CA VAL A 29 19.33 -3.01 -9.64
C VAL A 29 20.77 -2.99 -10.16
N GLN A 30 21.30 -1.80 -10.47
CA GLN A 30 22.68 -1.66 -10.92
C GLN A 30 23.67 -2.10 -9.84
N LYS A 31 23.46 -1.70 -8.58
CA LYS A 31 24.30 -2.16 -7.46
C LYS A 31 24.28 -3.67 -7.28
N LEU A 32 23.12 -4.32 -7.44
CA LEU A 32 23.04 -5.79 -7.37
C LEU A 32 23.90 -6.46 -8.43
N ARG A 33 23.86 -5.94 -9.67
CA ARG A 33 24.66 -6.45 -10.79
C ARG A 33 26.15 -6.21 -10.53
N ASP A 34 26.53 -5.01 -10.15
CA ASP A 34 27.91 -4.67 -9.82
C ASP A 34 28.46 -5.55 -8.69
N LEU A 35 27.68 -5.81 -7.64
CA LEU A 35 28.09 -6.68 -6.54
C LEU A 35 28.26 -8.14 -6.98
N HIS A 36 27.41 -8.62 -7.88
CA HIS A 36 27.51 -9.96 -8.42
C HIS A 36 28.73 -10.10 -9.35
N GLU A 37 28.93 -9.15 -10.26
CA GLU A 37 29.99 -9.20 -11.27
C GLU A 37 31.36 -8.89 -10.70
N LYS A 38 31.49 -7.89 -9.82
CA LYS A 38 32.80 -7.47 -9.26
C LYS A 38 33.26 -8.30 -8.09
N TYR A 39 32.34 -8.72 -7.21
CA TYR A 39 32.67 -9.42 -5.97
C TYR A 39 32.27 -10.90 -5.98
N GLY A 40 31.61 -11.39 -7.04
CA GLY A 40 31.17 -12.78 -7.14
C GLY A 40 30.11 -13.16 -6.09
N LEU A 41 29.41 -12.18 -5.51
CA LEU A 41 28.45 -12.44 -4.45
C LEU A 41 27.27 -13.27 -4.96
N GLY A 42 27.01 -14.40 -4.30
CA GLY A 42 25.85 -15.23 -4.59
C GLY A 42 24.53 -14.54 -4.26
N TRP A 43 23.49 -14.84 -5.05
CA TRP A 43 22.13 -14.31 -4.90
C TRP A 43 21.54 -14.48 -3.49
N ARG A 44 21.94 -15.53 -2.76
CA ARG A 44 21.53 -15.78 -1.36
C ARG A 44 21.97 -14.66 -0.41
N ARG A 45 23.21 -14.18 -0.55
CA ARG A 45 23.75 -13.10 0.28
C ARG A 45 23.14 -11.75 -0.09
N LEU A 46 22.99 -11.50 -1.39
CA LEU A 46 22.33 -10.29 -1.89
C LEU A 46 20.86 -10.22 -1.45
N SER A 47 20.14 -11.34 -1.47
CA SER A 47 18.77 -11.43 -0.98
C SER A 47 18.65 -11.05 0.50
N ALA A 48 19.55 -11.56 1.34
CA ALA A 48 19.57 -11.23 2.77
C ALA A 48 19.92 -9.76 3.03
N GLN A 49 20.88 -9.20 2.27
CA GLN A 49 21.37 -7.84 2.50
C GLN A 49 20.44 -6.75 1.99
N PHE A 50 19.66 -7.04 0.94
CA PHE A 50 18.70 -6.11 0.36
C PHE A 50 17.25 -6.43 0.71
N GLU A 51 17.00 -7.43 1.56
CA GLU A 51 15.67 -7.91 1.97
C GLU A 51 14.74 -8.21 0.78
N LEU A 52 15.32 -8.66 -0.33
CA LEU A 52 14.60 -8.99 -1.55
C LEU A 52 14.32 -10.49 -1.62
N THR A 53 13.20 -10.86 -2.23
CA THR A 53 12.92 -12.27 -2.48
C THR A 53 14.00 -12.89 -3.38
N PRO A 54 14.52 -14.09 -3.03
CA PRO A 54 15.65 -14.70 -3.75
C PRO A 54 15.32 -14.97 -5.22
N VAL A 55 14.06 -15.29 -5.52
CA VAL A 55 13.55 -15.46 -6.89
C VAL A 55 13.68 -14.15 -7.68
N THR A 56 13.38 -13.02 -7.06
CA THR A 56 13.48 -11.71 -7.71
C THR A 56 14.93 -11.36 -8.00
N VAL A 57 15.83 -11.56 -7.02
CA VAL A 57 17.27 -11.34 -7.19
C VAL A 57 17.82 -12.21 -8.32
N LYS A 58 17.48 -13.50 -8.34
CA LYS A 58 17.94 -14.43 -9.39
C LYS A 58 17.53 -13.98 -10.79
N LYS A 59 16.26 -13.55 -10.98
CA LYS A 59 15.76 -13.04 -12.26
C LYS A 59 16.40 -11.72 -12.69
N ILE A 60 16.79 -10.87 -11.73
CA ILE A 60 17.49 -9.62 -12.01
C ILE A 60 18.93 -9.89 -12.46
N LEU A 61 19.63 -10.80 -11.78
CA LEU A 61 21.00 -11.19 -12.11
C LEU A 61 21.07 -11.97 -13.44
N ALA A 62 20.06 -12.78 -13.74
CA ALA A 62 19.94 -13.48 -15.03
C ALA A 62 19.51 -12.57 -16.20
N TYR A 63 19.37 -11.24 -15.96
CA TYR A 63 18.91 -10.27 -16.96
C TYR A 63 17.54 -10.56 -17.61
N GLU A 64 16.75 -11.49 -17.04
CA GLU A 64 15.38 -11.76 -17.48
C GLU A 64 14.42 -10.62 -17.11
N ARG A 65 14.70 -9.94 -15.99
CA ARG A 65 13.91 -8.81 -15.48
C ARG A 65 14.75 -7.54 -15.43
N ARG A 66 14.10 -6.41 -15.71
CA ARG A 66 14.73 -5.07 -15.73
C ARG A 66 15.89 -4.98 -16.72
N ASN A 67 15.78 -5.65 -17.86
CA ASN A 67 16.66 -5.50 -19.00
C ASN A 67 15.94 -4.72 -20.10
N CYS A 68 15.74 -3.43 -19.87
CA CYS A 68 15.09 -2.54 -20.84
C CYS A 68 16.04 -1.40 -21.16
N THR A 69 16.28 -1.17 -22.45
CA THR A 69 17.08 -0.03 -22.92
C THR A 69 16.22 1.22 -22.99
N VAL A 70 16.64 2.28 -22.31
CA VAL A 70 15.97 3.58 -22.35
C VAL A 70 16.33 4.28 -23.65
N VAL A 71 15.32 4.68 -24.42
CA VAL A 71 15.49 5.35 -25.72
C VAL A 71 15.13 6.83 -25.60
N ALA A 72 14.07 7.13 -24.85
CA ALA A 72 13.58 8.50 -24.69
C ALA A 72 12.92 8.68 -23.33
N TYR A 73 12.64 9.95 -23.00
CA TYR A 73 11.86 10.32 -21.81
C TYR A 73 10.58 11.02 -22.23
N LYS A 74 9.44 10.52 -21.73
CA LYS A 74 8.12 11.12 -21.94
C LYS A 74 7.69 11.88 -20.70
N GLN A 75 7.13 13.07 -20.87
CA GLN A 75 6.50 13.83 -19.79
C GLN A 75 5.07 13.35 -19.57
N ILE A 76 4.74 12.97 -18.34
CA ILE A 76 3.41 12.52 -17.92
C ILE A 76 2.86 13.53 -16.93
N CYS A 77 1.80 14.23 -17.30
CA CYS A 77 1.06 15.11 -16.40
C CYS A 77 0.15 14.27 -15.51
N ARG A 78 0.44 14.16 -14.21
CA ARG A 78 -0.50 13.66 -13.22
C ARG A 78 -1.45 14.77 -12.81
N TYR A 79 -2.74 14.51 -13.00
CA TYR A 79 -3.78 15.19 -12.25
C TYR A 79 -3.71 14.68 -10.82
N GLU A 80 -3.43 15.56 -9.85
CA GLU A 80 -3.62 15.18 -8.46
C GLU A 80 -5.10 14.95 -8.26
N ARG A 81 -5.48 13.73 -7.88
CA ARG A 81 -6.84 13.46 -7.46
C ARG A 81 -7.04 14.28 -6.20
N SER A 82 -7.69 15.45 -6.34
CA SER A 82 -8.15 16.23 -5.22
C SER A 82 -9.01 15.31 -4.36
N THR A 83 -8.45 14.78 -3.28
CA THR A 83 -9.27 14.29 -2.19
C THR A 83 -9.94 15.53 -1.66
N ALA A 84 -11.15 15.83 -2.13
CA ALA A 84 -12.02 16.76 -1.43
C ALA A 84 -11.97 16.36 0.04
N PRO A 85 -11.80 17.29 1.00
CA PRO A 85 -11.85 16.94 2.40
C PRO A 85 -13.20 16.25 2.62
N SER A 86 -13.19 14.93 2.83
CA SER A 86 -14.36 14.21 3.28
C SER A 86 -14.79 14.94 4.53
N ALA A 87 -16.00 15.51 4.51
CA ALA A 87 -16.59 16.20 5.65
C ALA A 87 -16.32 15.38 6.92
N PRO A 88 -16.02 16.04 8.06
CA PRO A 88 -15.79 15.31 9.30
C PRO A 88 -17.00 14.40 9.54
N ALA A 89 -16.73 13.12 9.77
CA ALA A 89 -17.76 12.16 10.14
C ALA A 89 -18.61 12.74 11.28
N PRO A 90 -19.94 12.60 11.27
CA PRO A 90 -20.74 13.03 12.41
C PRO A 90 -20.27 12.25 13.63
N SER A 91 -19.81 12.97 14.66
CA SER A 91 -19.45 12.43 15.96
C SER A 91 -20.56 11.53 16.49
N PRO A 92 -20.26 10.42 17.20
CA PRO A 92 -21.29 9.70 17.93
C PRO A 92 -21.80 10.61 19.06
N THR A 93 -22.96 11.24 18.86
CA THR A 93 -23.65 11.98 19.92
C THR A 93 -23.97 11.01 21.05
N SER A 94 -23.27 11.14 22.17
CA SER A 94 -23.66 10.53 23.42
C SER A 94 -25.04 11.08 23.83
N SER A 95 -26.10 10.29 23.63
CA SER A 95 -27.41 10.62 24.17
C SER A 95 -27.41 10.42 25.69
N PRO A 96 -27.88 11.40 26.49
CA PRO A 96 -27.93 11.28 27.93
C PRO A 96 -29.11 10.41 28.39
N SER A 97 -28.84 9.76 29.51
CA SER A 97 -29.76 9.13 30.44
C SER A 97 -30.97 10.00 30.80
N SER A 98 -32.10 9.32 31.07
CA SER A 98 -33.28 9.73 31.83
C SER A 98 -34.54 10.15 31.04
N GLU A 99 -35.52 9.25 31.00
CA GLU A 99 -36.93 9.64 31.01
C GLU A 99 -37.69 8.76 32.03
N LYS A 100 -38.15 9.42 33.09
CA LYS A 100 -39.04 8.84 34.11
C LYS A 100 -40.47 8.85 33.56
N ARG A 101 -41.23 7.78 33.77
CA ARG A 101 -42.70 7.86 33.81
C ARG A 101 -43.25 7.03 34.97
N SER A 102 -43.62 7.77 36.02
CA SER A 102 -44.51 7.37 37.11
C SER A 102 -45.93 7.06 36.62
N THR A 103 -46.70 6.46 37.54
CA THR A 103 -48.16 6.19 37.58
C THR A 103 -48.38 4.68 37.51
N GLY A 104 -48.89 3.96 38.50
CA GLY A 104 -49.55 4.26 39.77
C GLY A 104 -50.34 3.00 40.16
N GLU A 105 -50.40 2.70 41.45
CA GLU A 105 -51.15 1.65 42.20
C GLU A 105 -52.59 1.31 41.72
N PRO A 106 -53.31 0.29 42.31
CA PRO A 106 -53.04 -0.47 43.54
C PRO A 106 -53.28 -2.01 43.48
N ALA A 107 -52.93 -2.68 44.58
CA ALA A 107 -53.29 -4.05 44.95
C ALA A 107 -54.82 -4.23 45.17
N PRO A 108 -55.39 -5.45 45.25
CA PRO A 108 -55.28 -6.20 46.51
C PRO A 108 -55.40 -7.75 46.43
N SER A 109 -54.98 -8.38 47.54
CA SER A 109 -55.66 -9.49 48.26
C SER A 109 -55.43 -10.97 47.93
N ALA A 110 -55.43 -11.71 49.05
CA ALA A 110 -55.58 -13.14 49.31
C ALA A 110 -54.29 -13.99 49.12
N ASP A 111 -53.56 -14.38 50.16
CA ASP A 111 -53.96 -15.16 51.36
C ASP A 111 -54.82 -16.37 50.98
N GLN A 112 -54.18 -17.55 50.88
CA GLN A 112 -54.74 -18.78 51.45
C GLN A 112 -53.63 -19.75 51.91
N PRO A 113 -53.79 -20.37 53.10
CA PRO A 113 -52.90 -21.39 53.66
C PRO A 113 -53.42 -22.82 53.40
N GLY A 114 -52.56 -23.82 53.64
CA GLY A 114 -52.94 -25.22 53.86
C GLY A 114 -52.14 -26.20 52.99
N SER A 115 -51.67 -27.35 53.47
CA SER A 115 -51.57 -27.97 54.80
C SER A 115 -50.44 -28.99 54.74
#